data_AF-A0A2V9D107-F1
#
_entry.id   AF-A0A2V9D107-F1
#
_cell.length_a   1.000
_cell.length_b   1.000
_cell.length_c   1.000
_cell.angle_alpha   90.00
_cell.angle_beta   90.00
_cell.angle_gamma   90.00
#
_symmetry.space_group_name_H-M   'P 1'
#
loop_
_entity.id
_entity.type
_entity.pdbx_description
1 polymer ?
#
loop_
_entity_poly.entity_id
_entity_poly.type
_entity_poly.pdbx_seq_one_letter_code
_entity_poly.pdbx_strand_id
1 'polypeptide(L)'
;MIDLAEATFPHSRDLNPAPPRIYWMHGRMLLYQGKAHEAEEEARQGLARNPDQFKLMSYLGDFLYYQGKMDEAERVLKRSIELRGRAAAPEAPVFLAFIQASRGQRDQIDPLVFHYKPEDMVDGDFAEWVGAVYAILGDKQPALTWLRRTVQLGNHNYPWFQRDRNWDKLRPEPEFQQIMREVEGYWNHYNDLFGHSPF
;
A
#
# COMPACT_ATOMS: atom_id res chain seq x y z
N MET A 1 10.19 -15.61 -7.49
CA MET A 1 11.14 -15.12 -6.46
C MET A 1 10.51 -14.92 -5.07
N ILE A 2 9.17 -14.78 -4.95
CA ILE A 2 8.49 -14.73 -3.65
C ILE A 2 8.38 -16.10 -2.97
N ASP A 3 8.21 -17.21 -3.69
CA ASP A 3 8.17 -18.55 -3.05
C ASP A 3 9.47 -18.90 -2.32
N LEU A 4 10.61 -18.41 -2.82
CA LEU A 4 11.88 -18.54 -2.12
C LEU A 4 11.94 -17.61 -0.90
N ALA A 5 11.28 -16.45 -0.94
CA ALA A 5 11.13 -15.54 0.18
C ALA A 5 10.17 -16.11 1.25
N GLU A 6 8.96 -16.55 0.90
CA GLU A 6 8.01 -17.22 1.79
C GLU A 6 8.62 -18.48 2.43
N ALA A 7 9.36 -19.30 1.67
CA ALA A 7 10.03 -20.48 2.21
C ALA A 7 11.21 -20.15 3.14
N THR A 8 11.86 -19.00 2.98
CA THR A 8 12.96 -18.56 3.87
C THR A 8 12.51 -17.62 4.99
N PHE A 9 11.27 -17.13 4.96
CA PHE A 9 10.70 -16.24 5.97
C PHE A 9 10.74 -16.83 7.38
N PRO A 10 10.28 -18.08 7.61
CA PRO A 10 10.37 -18.72 8.93
C PRO A 10 11.83 -18.87 9.40
N HIS A 11 12.74 -19.21 8.49
CA HIS A 11 14.16 -19.39 8.80
C HIS A 11 14.86 -18.06 9.13
N SER A 12 14.48 -16.97 8.45
CA SER A 12 14.99 -15.61 8.75
C SER A 12 14.45 -15.06 10.07
N ARG A 13 13.20 -15.42 10.44
CA ARG A 13 12.52 -15.06 11.69
C ARG A 13 13.26 -15.61 12.92
N ASP A 14 13.85 -16.79 12.80
CA ASP A 14 14.46 -17.52 13.91
C ASP A 14 15.97 -17.24 14.06
N LEU A 15 16.63 -16.70 13.03
CA LEU A 15 18.09 -16.47 13.02
C LEU A 15 18.53 -15.04 13.40
N ASN A 16 17.62 -14.06 13.50
CA ASN A 16 17.98 -12.70 13.93
C ASN A 16 16.85 -11.97 14.70
N PRO A 17 16.96 -11.75 16.02
CA PRO A 17 15.91 -11.10 16.82
C PRO A 17 15.69 -9.58 16.60
N ALA A 18 16.34 -8.91 15.65
CA ALA A 18 16.01 -7.54 15.23
C ALA A 18 16.60 -7.16 13.85
N PRO A 19 16.02 -6.22 13.05
CA PRO A 19 14.82 -5.41 13.26
C PRO A 19 13.63 -5.81 12.34
N PRO A 20 12.41 -5.29 12.61
CA PRO A 20 11.11 -5.72 12.06
C PRO A 20 10.82 -5.33 10.60
N ARG A 21 11.82 -5.35 9.71
CA ARG A 21 11.70 -5.00 8.29
C ARG A 21 10.92 -6.04 7.48
N ILE A 22 10.91 -7.27 7.98
CA ILE A 22 10.39 -8.47 7.32
C ILE A 22 8.84 -8.53 7.42
N TYR A 23 8.22 -7.98 8.47
CA TYR A 23 6.76 -8.09 8.67
C TYR A 23 5.91 -7.30 7.67
N TRP A 24 6.31 -6.07 7.32
CA TRP A 24 5.44 -5.23 6.50
C TRP A 24 5.48 -5.59 5.01
N MET A 25 6.63 -6.04 4.50
CA MET A 25 6.75 -6.51 3.11
C MET A 25 5.88 -7.76 2.89
N HIS A 26 5.94 -8.71 3.83
CA HIS A 26 5.09 -9.89 3.78
C HIS A 26 3.62 -9.56 3.98
N GLY A 27 3.28 -8.68 4.93
CA GLY A 27 1.91 -8.20 5.09
C GLY A 27 1.35 -7.55 3.81
N ARG A 28 2.16 -6.75 3.09
CA ARG A 28 1.78 -6.20 1.77
C ARG A 28 1.62 -7.30 0.71
N MET A 29 2.48 -8.31 0.69
CA MET A 29 2.34 -9.44 -0.22
C MET A 29 1.08 -10.26 0.07
N LEU A 30 0.78 -10.53 1.34
CA LEU A 30 -0.48 -11.13 1.78
C LEU A 30 -1.67 -10.28 1.34
N LEU A 31 -1.58 -8.96 1.49
CA LEU A 31 -2.60 -8.03 0.98
C LEU A 31 -2.76 -8.17 -0.54
N TYR A 32 -1.68 -8.22 -1.32
CA TYR A 32 -1.69 -8.48 -2.77
C TYR A 32 -2.20 -9.88 -3.14
N GLN A 33 -2.23 -10.83 -2.20
CA GLN A 33 -2.89 -12.14 -2.38
C GLN A 33 -4.35 -12.14 -1.91
N GLY A 34 -4.85 -11.04 -1.33
CA GLY A 34 -6.21 -10.95 -0.79
C GLY A 34 -6.34 -11.51 0.64
N LYS A 35 -5.21 -11.85 1.26
CA LYS A 35 -5.10 -12.41 2.61
C LYS A 35 -4.91 -11.32 3.67
N ALA A 36 -5.77 -10.30 3.62
CA ALA A 36 -5.65 -9.15 4.54
C ALA A 36 -5.77 -9.54 6.03
N HIS A 37 -6.50 -10.61 6.35
CA HIS A 37 -6.62 -11.14 7.72
C HIS A 37 -5.31 -11.72 8.24
N GLU A 38 -4.59 -12.49 7.42
CA GLU A 38 -3.27 -13.04 7.79
C GLU A 38 -2.26 -11.90 8.01
N ALA A 39 -2.29 -10.87 7.14
CA ALA A 39 -1.47 -9.67 7.30
C ALA A 39 -1.76 -8.91 8.61
N GLU A 40 -3.03 -8.80 9.01
CA GLU A 40 -3.42 -8.23 10.30
C GLU A 40 -2.89 -9.04 11.47
N GLU A 41 -3.06 -10.37 11.45
CA GLU A 41 -2.62 -11.23 12.54
C GLU A 41 -1.12 -11.15 12.76
N GLU A 42 -0.32 -11.20 11.69
CA GLU A 42 1.13 -11.03 11.76
C GLU A 42 1.52 -9.65 12.31
N ALA A 43 0.86 -8.59 11.87
CA ALA A 43 1.12 -7.24 12.35
C ALA A 43 0.79 -7.10 13.85
N ARG A 44 -0.31 -7.69 14.32
CA ARG A 44 -0.67 -7.70 15.74
C ARG A 44 0.32 -8.51 16.58
N GLN A 45 0.76 -9.67 16.10
CA GLN A 45 1.80 -10.47 16.78
C GLN A 45 3.12 -9.69 16.88
N GLY A 46 3.51 -8.97 15.82
CA GLY A 46 4.69 -8.10 15.83
C GLY A 46 4.56 -6.96 16.84
N LEU A 47 3.40 -6.30 16.90
CA LEU A 47 3.11 -5.22 17.86
C LEU A 47 3.01 -5.73 19.30
N ALA A 48 2.56 -6.97 19.55
CA ALA A 48 2.58 -7.54 20.89
C ALA A 48 4.01 -7.67 21.45
N ARG A 49 5.00 -7.87 20.58
CA ARG A 49 6.43 -7.95 20.95
C ARG A 49 7.09 -6.57 21.02
N ASN A 50 6.67 -5.64 20.17
CA ASN A 50 7.15 -4.27 20.16
C ASN A 50 5.97 -3.28 20.00
N PRO A 51 5.34 -2.89 21.12
CA PRO A 51 4.11 -2.10 21.09
C PRO A 51 4.25 -0.69 20.51
N ASP A 52 5.47 -0.15 20.41
CA ASP A 52 5.73 1.20 19.90
C ASP A 52 6.34 1.19 18.49
N GLN A 53 6.23 0.06 17.78
CA GLN A 53 6.70 -0.09 16.39
C GLN A 53 5.73 0.63 15.43
N PHE A 54 5.88 1.95 15.34
CA PHE A 54 4.99 2.85 14.59
C PHE A 54 4.87 2.47 13.09
N LYS A 55 5.94 1.99 12.44
CA LYS A 55 5.87 1.62 11.01
C LYS A 55 4.94 0.43 10.80
N LEU A 56 4.97 -0.56 11.70
CA LEU A 56 4.07 -1.70 11.70
C LEU A 56 2.65 -1.29 12.06
N MET A 57 2.46 -0.30 12.94
CA MET A 57 1.14 0.30 13.14
C MET A 57 0.59 0.92 11.85
N SER A 58 1.43 1.60 11.06
CA SER A 58 0.99 2.19 9.79
C SER A 58 0.44 1.13 8.83
N TYR A 59 1.16 0.01 8.65
CA TYR A 59 0.68 -1.09 7.80
C TYR A 59 -0.49 -1.86 8.42
N LEU A 60 -0.56 -2.01 9.75
CA LEU A 60 -1.76 -2.54 10.38
C LEU A 60 -2.98 -1.67 10.03
N GLY A 61 -2.81 -0.34 10.01
CA GLY A 61 -3.83 0.58 9.53
C GLY A 61 -4.28 0.30 8.08
N ASP A 62 -3.34 0.10 7.17
CA ASP A 62 -3.60 -0.28 5.77
C ASP A 62 -4.39 -1.60 5.66
N PHE A 63 -3.96 -2.64 6.39
CA PHE A 63 -4.61 -3.94 6.37
C PHE A 63 -6.04 -3.88 6.95
N LEU A 64 -6.24 -3.12 8.02
CA LEU A 64 -7.56 -2.88 8.61
C LEU A 64 -8.47 -2.09 7.65
N TYR A 65 -7.92 -1.11 6.91
CA TYR A 65 -8.66 -0.37 5.88
C TYR A 65 -9.18 -1.32 4.79
N TYR A 66 -8.34 -2.19 4.23
CA TYR A 66 -8.75 -3.14 3.20
C TYR A 66 -9.71 -4.23 3.69
N GLN A 67 -9.79 -4.47 5.01
CA GLN A 67 -10.83 -5.30 5.63
C GLN A 67 -12.13 -4.55 5.94
N GLY A 68 -12.20 -3.23 5.69
CA GLY A 68 -13.35 -2.40 6.03
C GLY A 68 -13.43 -2.00 7.50
N LYS A 69 -12.43 -2.32 8.34
CA LYS A 69 -12.35 -1.97 9.76
C LYS A 69 -11.85 -0.53 9.96
N MET A 70 -12.51 0.44 9.30
CA MET A 70 -12.02 1.82 9.14
C MET A 70 -11.82 2.56 10.48
N ASP A 71 -12.72 2.38 11.45
CA ASP A 71 -12.63 3.06 12.75
C ASP A 71 -11.46 2.55 13.60
N GLU A 72 -11.07 1.28 13.44
CA GLU A 72 -9.88 0.75 14.09
C GLU A 72 -8.61 1.20 13.37
N ALA A 73 -8.62 1.13 12.03
CA ALA A 73 -7.52 1.61 11.20
C ALA A 73 -7.14 3.06 11.55
N GLU A 74 -8.14 3.94 11.63
CA GLU A 74 -7.92 5.35 11.97
C GLU A 74 -7.27 5.54 13.35
N ARG A 75 -7.72 4.79 14.37
CA ARG A 75 -7.13 4.87 15.72
C ARG A 75 -5.67 4.43 15.72
N VAL A 76 -5.36 3.33 15.05
CA VAL A 76 -3.98 2.81 14.95
C VAL A 76 -3.08 3.78 14.18
N LEU A 77 -3.57 4.36 13.08
CA LEU A 77 -2.81 5.33 12.28
C LEU A 77 -2.54 6.62 13.05
N LYS A 78 -3.53 7.15 13.76
CA LYS A 78 -3.34 8.31 14.65
C LYS A 78 -2.29 8.03 15.72
N ARG A 79 -2.34 6.84 16.34
CA ARG A 79 -1.33 6.42 17.32
C ARG A 79 0.07 6.32 16.72
N SER A 80 0.20 5.79 15.50
CA SER A 80 1.48 5.75 14.77
C SER A 80 2.08 7.16 14.60
N ILE A 81 1.25 8.11 14.17
CA ILE A 81 1.64 9.51 13.96
C ILE A 81 2.07 10.18 15.29
N GLU A 82 1.34 9.93 16.39
CA GLU A 82 1.66 10.47 17.71
C GLU A 82 3.02 9.99 18.25
N LEU A 83 3.39 8.72 18.00
CA LEU A 83 4.55 8.11 18.63
C LEU A 83 5.89 8.63 18.12
N ARG A 84 6.05 8.89 16.82
CA ARG A 84 7.34 9.35 16.24
C ARG A 84 7.26 10.47 15.20
N GLY A 85 6.08 11.03 14.99
CA GLY A 85 5.87 12.14 14.08
C GLY A 85 5.92 11.75 12.60
N ARG A 86 5.25 12.55 11.77
CA ARG A 86 4.98 12.30 10.34
C ARG A 86 6.23 12.03 9.50
N ALA A 87 7.38 12.60 9.87
CA ALA A 87 8.65 12.42 9.15
C ALA A 87 9.26 11.02 9.31
N ALA A 88 8.96 10.32 10.42
CA ALA A 88 9.48 8.97 10.65
C ALA A 88 8.64 7.88 9.98
N ALA A 89 7.39 8.19 9.64
CA ALA A 89 6.38 7.26 9.14
C ALA A 89 5.50 7.92 8.06
N PRO A 90 6.06 8.29 6.90
CA PRO A 90 5.33 9.03 5.87
C PRO A 90 4.11 8.27 5.32
N GLU A 91 4.05 6.95 5.50
CA GLU A 91 2.95 6.10 5.07
C GLU A 91 1.69 6.32 5.93
N ALA A 92 1.84 6.62 7.22
CA ALA A 92 0.70 6.73 8.14
C ALA A 92 -0.27 7.86 7.78
N PRO A 93 0.20 9.09 7.47
CA PRO A 93 -0.68 10.15 6.98
C PRO A 93 -1.40 9.80 5.66
N VAL A 94 -0.75 9.06 4.75
CA VAL A 94 -1.34 8.67 3.46
C VAL A 94 -2.43 7.61 3.65
N PHE A 95 -2.18 6.58 4.47
CA PHE A 95 -3.21 5.59 4.79
C PHE A 95 -4.37 6.18 5.61
N LEU A 96 -4.10 7.16 6.48
CA LEU A 96 -5.16 7.92 7.14
C LEU A 96 -5.99 8.71 6.11
N ALA A 97 -5.33 9.26 5.09
CA ALA A 97 -6.00 9.95 3.99
C ALA A 97 -6.89 9.03 3.16
N PHE A 98 -6.61 7.72 3.03
CA PHE A 98 -7.58 6.78 2.42
C PHE A 98 -8.91 6.76 3.16
N ILE A 99 -8.85 6.68 4.49
CA ILE A 99 -10.04 6.62 5.35
C ILE A 99 -10.80 7.95 5.25
N GLN A 100 -10.10 9.08 5.36
CA GLN A 100 -10.72 10.40 5.28
C GLN A 100 -11.31 10.67 3.89
N ALA A 101 -10.59 10.33 2.81
CA ALA A 101 -11.06 10.46 1.44
C ALA A 101 -12.29 9.60 1.18
N SER A 102 -12.32 8.34 1.64
CA SER A 102 -13.47 7.44 1.46
C SER A 102 -14.74 7.94 2.17
N ARG A 103 -14.57 8.74 3.22
CA ARG A 103 -15.65 9.43 3.94
C ARG A 103 -15.98 10.83 3.39
N GLY A 104 -15.32 11.26 2.31
CA GLY A 104 -15.49 12.61 1.74
C GLY A 104 -14.92 13.74 2.60
N GLN A 105 -14.08 13.42 3.59
CA GLN A 105 -13.54 14.36 4.57
C GLN A 105 -12.24 14.99 4.07
N ARG A 106 -12.27 15.61 2.89
CA ARG A 106 -11.07 16.20 2.26
C ARG A 106 -10.36 17.19 3.18
N ASP A 107 -11.12 18.02 3.88
CA ASP A 107 -10.59 19.08 4.76
C ASP A 107 -9.86 18.52 5.99
N GLN A 108 -10.01 17.23 6.29
CA GLN A 108 -9.31 16.57 7.40
C GLN A 108 -8.01 15.87 6.94
N ILE A 109 -7.79 15.76 5.63
CA ILE A 109 -6.57 15.16 5.07
C ILE A 109 -5.39 16.06 5.38
N ASP A 110 -4.32 15.45 5.89
CA ASP A 110 -3.06 16.15 6.13
C ASP A 110 -2.57 16.83 4.85
N PRO A 111 -2.39 18.16 4.83
CA PRO A 111 -1.93 18.89 3.64
C PRO A 111 -0.63 18.34 3.05
N LEU A 112 0.22 17.69 3.86
CA LEU A 112 1.44 17.04 3.38
C LEU A 112 1.17 16.05 2.24
N VAL A 113 0.05 15.32 2.27
CA VAL A 113 -0.32 14.34 1.24
C VAL A 113 -0.46 14.99 -0.13
N PHE A 114 -0.93 16.24 -0.17
CA PHE A 114 -1.08 17.01 -1.42
C PHE A 114 0.20 17.75 -1.83
N HIS A 115 1.20 17.84 -0.96
CA HIS A 115 2.49 18.47 -1.27
C HIS A 115 3.50 17.53 -1.93
N TYR A 116 3.29 16.21 -1.85
CA TYR A 116 4.08 15.26 -2.62
C TYR A 116 3.94 15.54 -4.12
N LYS A 117 5.02 15.33 -4.85
CA LYS A 117 5.08 15.53 -6.30
C LYS A 117 5.49 14.24 -7.00
N PRO A 118 4.80 13.83 -8.07
CA PRO A 118 5.17 12.63 -8.83
C PRO A 118 6.64 12.63 -9.27
N GLU A 119 7.16 13.77 -9.72
CA GLU A 119 8.53 13.93 -10.21
C GLU A 119 9.60 13.68 -9.14
N ASP A 120 9.29 13.96 -7.87
CA ASP A 120 10.21 13.77 -6.75
C ASP A 120 10.11 12.35 -6.15
N MET A 121 9.06 11.61 -6.49
CA MET A 121 8.79 10.30 -5.89
C MET A 121 9.68 9.23 -6.52
N VAL A 122 10.32 8.41 -5.69
CA VAL A 122 11.19 7.30 -6.11
C VAL A 122 10.66 5.93 -5.68
N ASP A 123 9.66 5.90 -4.80
CA ASP A 123 9.02 4.69 -4.30
C ASP A 123 7.70 4.46 -5.05
N GLY A 124 7.62 3.34 -5.78
CA GLY A 124 6.45 2.98 -6.59
C GLY A 124 5.22 2.64 -5.77
N ASP A 125 5.36 2.01 -4.60
CA ASP A 125 4.24 1.74 -3.69
C ASP A 125 3.74 3.05 -3.07
N PHE A 126 4.66 3.94 -2.68
CA PHE A 126 4.27 5.24 -2.15
C PHE A 126 3.59 6.12 -3.21
N ALA A 127 4.07 6.09 -4.45
CA ALA A 127 3.43 6.76 -5.58
C ALA A 127 2.00 6.25 -5.81
N GLU A 128 1.80 4.93 -5.72
CA GLU A 128 0.47 4.30 -5.77
C GLU A 128 -0.41 4.87 -4.68
N TRP A 129 0.07 4.90 -3.44
CA TRP A 129 -0.74 5.32 -2.30
C TRP A 129 -1.15 6.79 -2.41
N VAL A 130 -0.25 7.69 -2.79
CA VAL A 130 -0.64 9.09 -3.00
C VAL A 130 -1.65 9.21 -4.14
N GLY A 131 -1.46 8.48 -5.23
CA GLY A 131 -2.40 8.45 -6.36
C GLY A 131 -3.79 7.93 -5.97
N ALA A 132 -3.84 6.90 -5.14
CA ALA A 132 -5.08 6.32 -4.64
C ALA A 132 -5.88 7.32 -3.79
N VAL A 133 -5.23 8.19 -3.01
CA VAL A 133 -5.95 9.27 -2.29
C VAL A 133 -6.71 10.17 -3.27
N TYR A 134 -6.04 10.63 -4.33
CA TYR A 134 -6.68 11.43 -5.38
C TYR A 134 -7.78 10.66 -6.10
N ALA A 135 -7.58 9.37 -6.39
CA ALA A 135 -8.58 8.51 -7.02
C ALA A 135 -9.85 8.38 -6.17
N ILE A 136 -9.69 8.13 -4.86
CA ILE A 136 -10.81 8.04 -3.91
C ILE A 136 -11.54 9.38 -3.81
N LEU A 137 -10.84 10.52 -3.83
CA LEU A 137 -11.46 11.86 -3.85
C LEU A 137 -12.21 12.15 -5.16
N GLY A 138 -11.85 11.47 -6.26
CA GLY A 138 -12.39 11.72 -7.59
C GLY A 138 -11.60 12.75 -8.40
N ASP A 139 -10.40 13.10 -7.95
CA ASP A 139 -9.47 14.01 -8.62
C ASP A 139 -8.75 13.26 -9.76
N LYS A 140 -9.45 13.10 -10.88
CA LYS A 140 -9.05 12.20 -11.97
C LYS A 140 -7.64 12.47 -12.51
N GLN A 141 -7.35 13.72 -12.85
CA GLN A 141 -6.09 14.08 -13.50
C GLN A 141 -4.86 13.86 -12.60
N PRO A 142 -4.84 14.35 -11.34
CA PRO A 142 -3.79 14.00 -10.40
C PRO A 142 -3.65 12.49 -10.18
N ALA A 143 -4.76 11.76 -10.03
CA ALA A 143 -4.73 10.33 -9.80
C ALA A 143 -4.08 9.55 -10.96
N LEU A 144 -4.42 9.89 -12.21
CA LEU A 144 -3.81 9.30 -13.41
C LEU A 144 -2.32 9.63 -13.53
N THR A 145 -1.93 10.86 -13.15
CA THR A 145 -0.51 11.28 -13.13
C THR A 145 0.30 10.45 -12.14
N TRP A 146 -0.24 10.24 -10.93
CA TRP A 146 0.38 9.38 -9.92
C TRP A 146 0.41 7.91 -10.32
N LEU A 147 -0.64 7.40 -10.98
CA LEU A 147 -0.67 6.03 -11.48
C LEU A 147 0.38 5.82 -12.58
N ARG A 148 0.55 6.78 -13.51
CA ARG A 148 1.67 6.75 -14.48
C ARG A 148 3.02 6.68 -13.77
N ARG A 149 3.21 7.49 -12.72
CA ARG A 149 4.47 7.49 -11.96
C ARG A 149 4.72 6.14 -11.27
N THR A 150 3.68 5.56 -10.69
CA THR A 150 3.70 4.22 -10.07
C THR A 150 4.24 3.17 -11.03
N VAL A 151 3.72 3.15 -12.26
CA VAL A 151 4.16 2.24 -13.33
C VAL A 151 5.59 2.54 -13.77
N GLN A 152 5.94 3.82 -13.98
CA GLN A 152 7.32 4.20 -14.33
C GLN A 152 8.37 3.79 -13.28
N LEU A 153 7.97 3.71 -12.01
CA LEU A 153 8.82 3.26 -10.90
C LEU A 153 8.86 1.73 -10.75
N GLY A 154 8.20 0.97 -11.64
CA GLY A 154 8.29 -0.48 -11.71
C GLY A 154 7.22 -1.23 -10.91
N ASN A 155 6.25 -0.53 -10.31
CA ASN A 155 5.10 -1.21 -9.70
C ASN A 155 4.13 -1.62 -10.82
N HIS A 156 4.29 -2.86 -11.28
CA HIS A 156 3.51 -3.47 -12.35
C HIS A 156 2.58 -4.58 -11.83
N ASN A 157 2.07 -4.42 -10.60
CA ASN A 157 1.19 -5.41 -9.99
C ASN A 157 -0.23 -5.34 -10.61
N TYR A 158 -0.38 -5.88 -11.84
CA TYR A 158 -1.62 -5.88 -12.59
C TYR A 158 -2.83 -6.44 -11.82
N PRO A 159 -2.75 -7.64 -11.20
CA PRO A 159 -3.87 -8.20 -10.43
C PRO A 159 -4.31 -7.30 -9.28
N TRP A 160 -3.35 -6.66 -8.61
CA TRP A 160 -3.64 -5.70 -7.54
C TRP A 160 -4.40 -4.48 -8.06
N PHE A 161 -3.89 -3.79 -9.08
CA PHE A 161 -4.57 -2.61 -9.64
C PHE A 161 -5.93 -2.97 -10.26
N GLN A 162 -6.07 -4.17 -10.80
CA GLN A 162 -7.33 -4.63 -11.36
C GLN A 162 -8.42 -4.75 -10.28
N ARG A 163 -8.09 -5.17 -9.05
CA ARG A 163 -9.08 -5.43 -7.99
C ARG A 163 -9.15 -4.35 -6.91
N ASP A 164 -8.12 -3.52 -6.76
CA ASP A 164 -8.11 -2.45 -5.76
C ASP A 164 -9.23 -1.44 -6.06
N ARG A 165 -10.14 -1.31 -5.10
CA ARG A 165 -11.35 -0.50 -5.22
C ARG A 165 -11.08 1.00 -5.11
N ASN A 166 -9.90 1.38 -4.63
CA ASN A 166 -9.50 2.79 -4.60
C ASN A 166 -9.49 3.43 -6.00
N TRP A 167 -9.32 2.62 -7.05
CA TRP A 167 -9.30 3.05 -8.44
C TRP A 167 -10.67 2.97 -9.14
N ASP A 168 -11.74 2.57 -8.46
CA ASP A 168 -13.07 2.32 -9.06
C ASP A 168 -13.59 3.54 -9.86
N LYS A 169 -13.35 4.76 -9.36
CA LYS A 169 -13.76 6.01 -10.02
C LYS A 169 -13.02 6.29 -11.34
N LEU A 170 -11.85 5.68 -11.57
CA LEU A 170 -11.05 5.88 -12.78
C LEU A 170 -11.23 4.78 -13.83
N ARG A 171 -11.84 3.63 -13.49
CA ARG A 171 -12.04 2.51 -14.43
C ARG A 171 -12.67 2.90 -15.78
N PRO A 172 -13.63 3.85 -15.85
CA PRO A 172 -14.19 4.30 -17.12
C PRO A 172 -13.26 5.21 -17.95
N GLU A 173 -12.20 5.76 -17.35
CA GLU A 173 -11.33 6.73 -18.01
C GLU A 173 -10.45 6.05 -19.07
N PRO A 174 -10.43 6.56 -20.32
CA PRO A 174 -9.62 5.97 -21.38
C PRO A 174 -8.12 5.89 -21.05
N GLU A 175 -7.60 6.89 -20.34
CA GLU A 175 -6.20 6.91 -19.91
C GLU A 175 -5.91 5.84 -18.84
N PHE A 176 -6.83 5.60 -17.89
CA PHE A 176 -6.68 4.52 -16.93
C PHE A 176 -6.61 3.16 -17.64
N GLN A 177 -7.51 2.92 -18.60
CA GLN A 177 -7.53 1.68 -19.38
C GLN A 177 -6.25 1.50 -20.20
N GLN A 178 -5.69 2.60 -20.72
CA GLN A 178 -4.42 2.57 -21.43
C GLN A 178 -3.26 2.19 -20.50
N ILE A 179 -3.18 2.81 -19.31
CA ILE A 179 -2.16 2.46 -18.31
C ILE A 179 -2.29 1.00 -17.90
N MET A 180 -3.51 0.51 -17.66
CA MET A 180 -3.74 -0.88 -17.27
C MET A 180 -3.32 -1.89 -18.33
N ARG A 181 -3.50 -1.59 -19.62
CA ARG A 181 -2.96 -2.44 -20.71
C ARG A 181 -1.44 -2.49 -20.72
N GLU A 182 -0.77 -1.37 -20.41
CA GLU A 182 0.69 -1.33 -20.30
C GLU A 182 1.16 -2.19 -19.11
N VAL A 183 0.50 -2.07 -17.95
CA VAL A 183 0.81 -2.85 -16.75
C VAL A 183 0.56 -4.35 -16.96
N GLU A 184 -0.53 -4.72 -17.64
CA GLU A 184 -0.81 -6.10 -18.04
C GLU A 184 0.30 -6.66 -18.95
N GLY A 185 0.78 -5.86 -19.89
CA GLY A 185 1.90 -6.22 -20.76
C GLY A 185 3.18 -6.53 -19.97
N TYR A 186 3.54 -5.68 -19.01
CA TYR A 186 4.69 -5.94 -18.12
C TYR A 186 4.48 -7.20 -17.28
N TRP A 187 3.29 -7.38 -16.70
CA TRP A 187 2.97 -8.54 -15.87
C TRP A 187 3.06 -9.86 -16.67
N ASN A 188 2.49 -9.91 -17.87
CA ASN A 188 2.60 -11.06 -18.77
C ASN A 188 4.07 -11.35 -19.12
N HIS A 189 4.84 -10.31 -19.44
CA HIS A 189 6.26 -10.47 -19.73
C HIS A 189 7.05 -11.07 -18.56
N TYR A 190 6.75 -10.66 -17.32
CA TYR A 190 7.37 -11.25 -16.13
C TYR A 190 6.96 -12.71 -15.91
N ASN A 191 5.70 -13.06 -16.18
CA ASN A 191 5.23 -14.44 -16.10
C ASN A 191 5.91 -15.34 -17.14
N ASP A 192 6.19 -14.84 -18.34
CA ASP A 192 6.93 -15.59 -19.36
C ASP A 192 8.39 -15.82 -18.94
N LEU A 193 9.03 -14.83 -18.32
CA LEU A 193 10.43 -14.92 -17.90
C LEU A 193 10.64 -15.79 -16.66
N PHE A 194 9.72 -15.73 -15.69
CA PHE A 194 9.92 -16.29 -14.36
C PHE A 194 8.91 -17.38 -13.97
N GLY A 195 8.01 -17.76 -14.88
CA GLY A 195 6.91 -18.67 -14.63
C GLY A 195 5.70 -17.96 -14.01
N HIS A 196 4.54 -18.62 -14.01
CA HIS A 196 3.32 -18.09 -13.38
C HIS A 196 3.59 -17.83 -11.91
N SER A 197 3.70 -16.55 -11.58
CA SER A 197 3.57 -16.11 -10.21
C SER A 197 2.08 -16.16 -9.88
N PRO A 198 1.64 -16.77 -8.75
CA PRO A 198 0.22 -16.92 -8.42
C PRO A 198 -0.47 -15.60 -8.02
N PHE A 199 0.02 -14.46 -8.51
CA PHE A 199 -0.51 -13.13 -8.21
C PHE A 199 -1.50 -12.72 -9.28
#